data_AF-A0A965D656-F1
#
_entry.id   AF-A0A965D656-F1
#
_cell.length_a   1.000
_cell.length_b   1.000
_cell.length_c   1.000
_cell.angle_alpha   90.00
_cell.angle_beta   90.00
_cell.angle_gamma   90.00
#
_symmetry.space_group_name_H-M   'P 1'
#
loop_
_entity.id
_entity.type
_entity.pdbx_description
1 polymer ?
#
loop_
_entity_poly.entity_id
_entity_poly.type
_entity_poly.pdbx_seq_one_letter_code
_entity_poly.pdbx_strand_id
1 'polypeptide(L)'
;MGYNAFCRHILLETQGSFPRFRNRLAKDYGVVLPKTADDLHALTDADVRELFRTFLTFLKANIQGQTPLRIDPSWASQHTFFTNLSNLTVPDIIFREDELDRGLIDLARRMGIATVPALNANVGTPDIPLDRIVDADINEKIAAIYARDYQSFGFSDWRA
;
A
#
# COMPACT_ATOMS: atom_id res chain seq x y z
N MET A 1 0.66 -3.41 0.88
CA MET A 1 0.32 -2.31 -0.04
C MET A 1 -0.07 -1.02 0.70
N GLY A 2 -1.17 -0.98 1.48
CA GLY A 2 -1.66 0.26 2.11
C GLY A 2 -0.67 1.01 3.01
N TYR A 3 0.15 0.30 3.80
CA TYR A 3 1.15 0.96 4.65
C TYR A 3 2.30 1.60 3.87
N ASN A 4 2.80 0.92 2.84
CA ASN A 4 3.84 1.47 1.97
C ASN A 4 3.38 2.79 1.34
N ALA A 5 2.14 2.81 0.83
CA ALA A 5 1.56 3.99 0.22
C ALA A 5 1.36 5.11 1.26
N PHE A 6 0.96 4.79 2.49
CA PHE A 6 0.90 5.75 3.58
C PHE A 6 2.28 6.39 3.84
N CYS A 7 3.32 5.61 4.05
CA CYS A 7 4.66 6.14 4.34
C CYS A 7 5.21 6.97 3.17
N ARG A 8 5.07 6.47 1.94
CA ARG A 8 5.61 7.10 0.74
C ARG A 8 4.87 8.37 0.34
N HIS A 9 3.54 8.35 0.39
CA HIS A 9 2.70 9.39 -0.21
C HIS A 9 2.04 10.32 0.81
N ILE A 10 1.85 9.89 2.05
CA ILE A 10 0.99 10.58 3.02
C ILE A 10 1.74 11.02 4.28
N LEU A 11 2.60 10.18 4.87
CA LEU A 11 3.19 10.43 6.19
C LEU A 11 4.11 11.65 6.19
N LEU A 12 5.18 11.64 5.41
CA LEU A 12 6.16 12.74 5.31
C LEU A 12 6.03 13.48 3.98
N GLU A 13 6.26 14.80 4.00
CA GLU A 13 6.34 15.60 2.78
C GLU A 13 7.68 15.37 2.09
N THR A 14 7.62 14.64 0.98
CA THR A 14 8.78 14.34 0.12
C THR A 14 8.41 14.55 -1.34
N GLN A 15 9.36 14.38 -2.27
CA GLN A 15 9.08 14.43 -3.71
C GLN A 15 8.01 13.40 -4.15
N GLY A 16 7.90 12.28 -3.44
CA GLY A 16 6.90 11.24 -3.71
C GLY A 16 5.54 11.49 -3.03
N SER A 17 5.42 12.52 -2.19
CA SER A 17 4.20 12.81 -1.45
C SER A 17 3.06 13.28 -2.36
N PHE A 18 1.83 13.15 -1.88
CA PHE A 18 0.64 13.62 -2.56
C PHE A 18 0.00 14.80 -1.80
N PRO A 19 0.40 16.06 -2.08
CA PRO A 19 -0.03 17.22 -1.29
C PRO A 19 -1.55 17.41 -1.22
N ARG A 20 -2.27 17.13 -2.32
CA ARG A 20 -3.74 17.23 -2.33
C ARG A 20 -4.40 16.23 -1.37
N PHE A 21 -3.86 15.02 -1.28
CA PHE A 21 -4.36 14.00 -0.37
C PHE A 21 -4.01 14.34 1.08
N ARG A 22 -2.77 14.78 1.35
CA ARG A 22 -2.33 15.27 2.66
C ARG A 22 -3.23 16.42 3.17
N ASN A 23 -3.47 17.42 2.33
CA ASN A 23 -4.33 18.56 2.66
C ASN A 23 -5.77 18.15 2.95
N ARG A 24 -6.32 17.21 2.17
CA ARG A 24 -7.67 16.69 2.39
C ARG A 24 -7.76 15.91 3.71
N LEU A 25 -6.76 15.08 4.00
CA LEU A 25 -6.69 14.32 5.24
C LEU A 25 -6.63 15.28 6.45
N ALA A 26 -5.76 16.28 6.42
CA ALA A 26 -5.66 17.29 7.46
C ALA A 26 -6.96 18.07 7.65
N LYS A 27 -7.63 18.46 6.56
CA LYS A 27 -8.86 19.25 6.61
C LYS A 27 -10.08 18.45 7.10
N ASP A 28 -10.29 17.26 6.54
CA ASP A 28 -11.52 16.49 6.77
C ASP A 28 -11.44 15.62 8.02
N TYR A 29 -10.23 15.20 8.40
CA TYR A 29 -10.00 14.27 9.53
C TYR A 29 -9.23 14.92 10.68
N GLY A 30 -8.88 16.21 10.58
CA GLY A 30 -8.27 16.97 11.67
C GLY A 30 -6.85 16.53 12.06
N VAL A 31 -6.13 15.85 11.16
CA VAL A 31 -4.78 15.34 11.46
C VAL A 31 -3.70 16.38 11.19
N VAL A 32 -2.66 16.35 12.02
CA VAL A 32 -1.41 17.08 11.79
C VAL A 32 -0.39 16.10 11.21
N LEU A 33 -0.09 16.25 9.92
CA LEU A 33 0.91 15.43 9.25
C LEU A 33 2.29 16.10 9.34
N PRO A 34 3.37 15.34 9.60
CA PRO A 34 4.72 15.89 9.63
C PRO A 34 5.11 16.40 8.24
N LYS A 35 5.82 17.53 8.19
CA LYS A 35 6.31 18.14 6.95
C LYS A 35 7.81 17.94 6.78
N THR A 36 8.54 17.85 7.88
CA THR A 36 9.98 17.68 7.91
C THR A 36 10.37 16.36 8.59
N ALA A 37 11.61 15.92 8.39
CA ALA A 37 12.14 14.76 9.09
C ALA A 37 12.13 14.96 10.61
N ASP A 38 12.39 16.19 11.09
CA ASP A 38 12.35 16.51 12.51
C ASP A 38 10.93 16.38 13.09
N ASP A 39 9.91 16.84 12.36
CA ASP A 39 8.50 16.64 12.75
C ASP A 39 8.17 15.14 12.87
N LEU A 40 8.69 14.32 11.94
CA LEU A 40 8.47 12.88 11.94
C LEU A 40 9.19 12.20 13.11
N HIS A 41 10.44 12.59 13.39
CA HIS A 41 11.21 12.03 14.52
C HIS A 41 10.61 12.39 15.88
N ALA A 42 9.83 13.47 15.96
CA ALA A 42 9.10 13.84 17.17
C ALA A 42 7.86 12.96 17.43
N LEU A 43 7.39 12.20 16.43
CA LEU A 43 6.25 11.30 16.57
C LEU A 43 6.67 9.99 17.26
N THR A 44 5.84 9.54 18.20
CA THR A 44 5.95 8.19 18.75
C THR A 44 5.34 7.15 17.80
N ASP A 45 5.64 5.88 18.02
CA ASP A 45 4.98 4.78 17.30
C ASP A 45 3.45 4.82 17.45
N ALA A 46 2.95 5.30 18.60
CA ALA A 46 1.51 5.48 18.83
C ALA A 46 0.93 6.60 17.97
N ASP A 47 1.64 7.72 17.82
CA ASP A 47 1.20 8.83 16.95
C ASP A 47 1.14 8.38 15.49
N VAL A 48 2.17 7.66 15.02
CA VAL A 48 2.20 7.13 13.64
C VAL A 48 1.07 6.12 13.43
N ARG A 49 0.78 5.28 14.43
CA ARG A 49 -0.34 4.34 14.40
C ARG A 49 -1.68 5.06 14.25
N GLU A 50 -1.93 6.12 15.02
CA GLU A 50 -3.18 6.89 14.93
C GLU A 50 -3.31 7.62 13.59
N LEU A 51 -2.21 8.17 13.06
CA LEU A 51 -2.17 8.73 11.72
C LEU A 51 -2.50 7.67 10.66
N PHE A 52 -1.98 6.45 10.82
CA PHE A 52 -2.27 5.35 9.90
C PHE A 52 -3.73 4.89 9.99
N ARG A 53 -4.29 4.75 11.19
CA ARG A 53 -5.73 4.44 11.39
C ARG A 53 -6.64 5.50 10.76
N THR A 54 -6.26 6.77 10.89
CA THR A 54 -6.99 7.87 10.25
C THR A 54 -6.87 7.79 8.73
N PHE A 55 -5.68 7.49 8.21
CA PHE A 55 -5.48 7.22 6.79
C PHE A 55 -6.34 6.04 6.29
N LEU A 56 -6.45 4.93 7.06
CA LEU A 56 -7.31 3.80 6.70
C LEU A 56 -8.80 4.19 6.65
N THR A 57 -9.24 5.06 7.56
CA THR A 57 -10.60 5.60 7.54
C THR A 57 -10.86 6.39 6.25
N PHE A 58 -9.93 7.28 5.88
CA PHE A 58 -9.97 7.97 4.60
C PHE A 58 -9.93 7.01 3.41
N LEU A 59 -9.08 6.00 3.47
CA LEU A 59 -8.85 5.05 2.39
C LEU A 59 -10.13 4.25 2.08
N LYS A 60 -10.84 3.81 3.12
CA LYS A 60 -12.15 3.17 3.00
C LYS A 60 -13.14 4.07 2.25
N ALA A 61 -13.26 5.34 2.67
CA ALA A 61 -14.14 6.30 2.01
C ALA A 61 -13.73 6.56 0.55
N ASN A 62 -12.42 6.67 0.27
CA ASN A 62 -11.91 6.88 -1.08
C ASN A 62 -12.21 5.71 -2.02
N ILE A 63 -11.98 4.47 -1.58
CA ILE A 63 -12.27 3.26 -2.38
C ILE A 63 -13.78 3.09 -2.60
N GLN A 64 -14.61 3.53 -1.65
CA GLN A 64 -16.08 3.52 -1.79
C GLN A 64 -16.63 4.70 -2.62
N GLY A 65 -15.78 5.56 -3.17
CA GLY A 65 -16.21 6.71 -3.98
C GLY A 65 -16.86 7.84 -3.17
N GLN A 66 -16.68 7.85 -1.85
CA GLN A 66 -17.23 8.86 -0.93
C GLN A 66 -16.33 10.10 -0.81
N THR A 67 -15.18 10.11 -1.50
CA THR A 67 -14.30 11.28 -1.57
C THR A 67 -14.16 11.74 -3.02
N PRO A 68 -13.97 13.05 -3.27
CA PRO A 68 -13.80 13.58 -4.63
C PRO A 68 -12.41 13.31 -5.22
N LEU A 69 -11.53 12.65 -4.46
CA LEU A 69 -10.18 12.32 -4.90
C LEU A 69 -10.20 11.03 -5.71
N ARG A 70 -9.35 10.95 -6.73
CA ARG A 70 -9.16 9.70 -7.48
C ARG A 70 -8.67 8.58 -6.55
N ILE A 71 -8.99 7.34 -6.91
CA ILE A 71 -8.35 6.17 -6.32
C ILE A 71 -6.96 6.03 -6.94
N ASP A 72 -5.91 5.97 -6.12
CA ASP A 72 -4.55 5.80 -6.61
C ASP A 72 -4.19 4.31 -6.72
N PRO A 73 -3.47 3.88 -7.78
CA PRO A 73 -3.05 2.49 -7.93
C PRO A 73 -2.25 1.94 -6.75
N SER A 74 -1.52 2.78 -6.00
CA SER A 74 -0.72 2.36 -4.84
C SER A 74 -1.56 1.83 -3.67
N TRP A 75 -2.88 2.02 -3.67
CA TRP A 75 -3.80 1.49 -2.66
C TRP A 75 -5.13 1.00 -3.25
N ALA A 76 -5.22 0.85 -4.56
CA ALA A 76 -6.39 0.28 -5.20
C ALA A 76 -6.51 -1.22 -4.87
N SER A 77 -7.74 -1.75 -4.88
CA SER A 77 -7.95 -3.19 -4.79
C SER A 77 -7.31 -3.91 -5.98
N GLN A 78 -6.55 -4.98 -5.69
CA GLN A 78 -5.94 -5.82 -6.72
C GLN A 78 -7.01 -6.55 -7.51
N HIS A 79 -8.10 -6.99 -6.86
CA HIS A 79 -9.21 -7.64 -7.53
C HIS A 79 -9.86 -6.72 -8.58
N THR A 80 -10.12 -5.46 -8.22
CA THR A 80 -10.65 -4.47 -9.16
C THR A 80 -9.69 -4.21 -10.31
N PHE A 81 -8.38 -4.13 -10.04
CA PHE A 81 -7.37 -3.99 -11.07
C PHE A 81 -7.41 -5.14 -12.08
N PHE A 82 -7.39 -6.40 -11.62
CA PHE A 82 -7.44 -7.57 -12.51
C PHE A 82 -8.76 -7.68 -13.27
N THR A 83 -9.89 -7.36 -12.63
CA THR A 83 -11.20 -7.35 -13.30
C THR A 83 -11.20 -6.35 -14.46
N ASN A 84 -10.71 -5.12 -14.22
CA ASN A 84 -10.62 -4.11 -15.27
C ASN A 84 -9.63 -4.50 -16.36
N LEU A 85 -8.47 -5.07 -15.99
CA LEU A 85 -7.47 -5.53 -16.95
C LEU A 85 -8.03 -6.63 -17.85
N SER A 86 -8.76 -7.61 -17.28
CA SER A 86 -9.35 -8.74 -18.02
C SER A 86 -10.34 -8.33 -19.11
N ASN A 87 -10.97 -7.16 -18.97
CA ASN A 87 -11.85 -6.59 -19.99
C ASN A 87 -11.07 -6.02 -21.19
N LEU A 88 -9.77 -5.74 -21.03
CA LEU A 88 -8.89 -5.17 -22.05
C LEU A 88 -7.96 -6.23 -22.64
N THR A 89 -7.40 -7.08 -21.79
CA THR A 89 -6.47 -8.14 -22.17
C THR A 89 -6.36 -9.21 -21.08
N VAL A 90 -5.90 -10.40 -21.45
CA VAL A 90 -5.59 -11.47 -20.49
C VAL A 90 -4.09 -11.45 -20.21
N PRO A 91 -3.64 -11.37 -18.95
CA PRO A 91 -2.22 -11.48 -18.64
C PRO A 91 -1.68 -12.86 -19.02
N ASP A 92 -0.52 -12.92 -19.68
CA ASP A 92 0.14 -14.19 -19.97
C ASP A 92 0.68 -14.87 -18.71
N ILE A 93 1.16 -14.07 -17.74
CA ILE A 93 1.80 -14.55 -16.51
C ILE A 93 1.41 -13.65 -15.32
N ILE A 94 1.09 -14.26 -14.19
CA ILE A 94 0.85 -13.60 -12.90
C ILE A 94 1.70 -14.33 -11.85
N PHE A 95 2.43 -13.59 -11.03
CA PHE A 95 3.23 -14.14 -9.92
C PHE A 95 2.68 -13.70 -8.57
N ARG A 96 2.72 -14.60 -7.59
CA ARG A 96 2.65 -14.21 -6.17
C ARG A 96 4.01 -13.68 -5.73
N GLU A 97 4.01 -12.82 -4.70
CA GLU A 97 5.21 -12.14 -4.23
C GLU A 97 6.31 -13.12 -3.77
N ASP A 98 5.91 -14.22 -3.13
CA ASP A 98 6.78 -15.31 -2.68
C ASP A 98 7.31 -16.20 -3.81
N GLU A 99 6.68 -16.16 -4.98
CA GLU A 99 7.12 -16.87 -6.18
C GLU A 99 7.94 -15.98 -7.13
N LEU A 100 7.97 -14.67 -6.88
CA LEU A 100 8.44 -13.66 -7.83
C LEU A 100 9.89 -13.87 -8.26
N ASP A 101 10.78 -14.17 -7.32
CA ASP A 101 12.21 -14.39 -7.60
C ASP A 101 12.42 -15.54 -8.59
N ARG A 102 11.77 -16.70 -8.33
CA ARG A 102 11.85 -17.86 -9.21
C ARG A 102 11.14 -17.61 -10.55
N GLY A 103 9.96 -17.02 -10.50
CA GLY A 103 9.14 -16.74 -11.66
C GLY A 103 9.82 -15.83 -12.68
N LEU A 104 10.47 -14.76 -12.20
CA LEU A 104 11.21 -13.83 -13.06
C LEU A 104 12.43 -14.48 -13.69
N ILE A 105 13.14 -15.34 -12.96
CA ILE A 105 14.29 -16.08 -13.50
C ILE A 105 13.85 -17.00 -14.64
N ASP A 106 12.76 -17.74 -14.45
CA ASP A 106 12.26 -18.67 -15.47
C ASP A 106 11.71 -17.93 -16.71
N LEU A 107 11.04 -16.79 -16.51
CA LEU A 107 10.61 -15.92 -17.60
C LEU A 107 11.80 -15.42 -18.42
N ALA A 108 12.83 -14.90 -17.76
CA ALA A 108 14.01 -14.38 -18.44
C ALA A 108 14.73 -15.46 -19.26
N ARG A 109 14.85 -16.68 -18.73
CA ARG A 109 15.43 -17.83 -19.47
C ARG A 109 14.64 -18.17 -20.73
N ARG A 110 13.31 -18.14 -20.68
CA ARG A 110 12.45 -18.36 -21.87
C ARG A 110 12.69 -17.32 -22.96
N MET A 111 13.13 -16.12 -22.58
CA MET A 111 13.48 -15.04 -23.50
C MET A 111 14.95 -15.07 -23.95
N GLY A 112 15.72 -16.09 -23.58
CA GLY A 112 17.15 -16.21 -23.91
C GLY A 112 18.06 -15.29 -23.08
N ILE A 113 17.56 -14.73 -21.98
CA ILE A 113 18.35 -13.90 -21.06
C ILE A 113 19.06 -14.81 -20.07
N ALA A 114 20.39 -14.87 -20.15
CA ALA A 114 21.21 -15.76 -19.33
C ALA A 114 21.47 -15.22 -17.92
N THR A 115 21.55 -13.90 -17.76
CA THR A 115 21.86 -13.24 -16.49
C THR A 115 20.65 -12.47 -15.99
N VAL A 116 20.08 -12.93 -14.89
CA VAL A 116 18.94 -12.29 -14.23
C VAL A 116 19.44 -11.65 -12.94
N PRO A 117 19.28 -10.34 -12.74
CA PRO A 117 19.65 -9.72 -11.48
C PRO A 117 18.74 -10.25 -10.36
N ALA A 118 19.31 -10.42 -9.17
CA ALA A 118 18.53 -10.78 -8.00
C ALA A 118 17.45 -9.71 -7.71
N LEU A 119 16.28 -10.14 -7.26
CA LEU A 119 15.23 -9.23 -6.86
C LEU A 119 15.71 -8.41 -5.65
N ASN A 120 15.61 -7.08 -5.75
CA ASN A 120 15.87 -6.21 -4.61
C ASN A 120 14.65 -6.17 -3.69
N ALA A 121 14.69 -6.94 -2.60
CA ALA A 121 13.62 -7.03 -1.62
C ALA A 121 13.38 -5.74 -0.81
N ASN A 122 14.29 -4.75 -0.89
CA ASN A 122 14.26 -3.54 -0.06
C ASN A 122 13.72 -2.30 -0.78
N VAL A 123 13.23 -2.41 -2.02
CA VAL A 123 12.75 -1.23 -2.74
C VAL A 123 11.48 -0.69 -2.11
N GLY A 124 11.62 0.42 -1.40
CA GLY A 124 10.52 1.19 -0.86
C GLY A 124 10.01 0.75 0.50
N THR A 125 10.68 -0.16 1.21
CA THR A 125 10.33 -0.48 2.60
C THR A 125 10.40 0.79 3.45
N PRO A 126 9.32 1.19 4.14
CA PRO A 126 9.36 2.36 5.00
C PRO A 126 10.36 2.20 6.15
N ASP A 127 10.98 3.30 6.58
CA ASP A 127 11.93 3.30 7.70
C ASP A 127 11.27 2.92 9.04
N ILE A 128 9.94 3.03 9.14
CA ILE A 128 9.17 2.63 10.31
C ILE A 128 8.67 1.19 10.11
N PRO A 129 9.14 0.22 10.92
CA PRO A 129 8.72 -1.17 10.83
C PRO A 129 7.22 -1.33 11.08
N LEU A 130 6.57 -2.16 10.25
CA LEU A 130 5.13 -2.38 10.33
C LEU A 130 4.68 -3.03 11.65
N ASP A 131 5.54 -3.80 12.33
CA ASP A 131 5.22 -4.41 13.63
C ASP A 131 5.08 -3.42 14.77
N ARG A 132 5.70 -2.25 14.64
CA ARG A 132 5.57 -1.22 15.65
C ARG A 132 4.20 -0.56 15.60
N ILE A 133 3.53 -0.61 14.46
CA ILE A 133 2.28 0.11 14.26
C ILE A 133 1.05 -0.80 14.12
N VAL A 134 1.17 -2.02 13.57
CA VAL A 134 0.00 -2.89 13.32
C VAL A 134 -0.52 -3.52 14.60
N ASP A 135 -1.83 -3.49 14.74
CA ASP A 135 -2.59 -4.20 15.76
C ASP A 135 -3.90 -4.77 15.19
N ALA A 136 -4.73 -5.35 16.06
CA ALA A 136 -5.98 -5.97 15.68
C ALA A 136 -6.97 -5.01 14.99
N ASP A 137 -7.07 -3.75 15.44
CA ASP A 137 -7.98 -2.76 14.84
C ASP A 137 -7.51 -2.37 13.43
N ILE A 138 -6.20 -2.26 13.22
CA ILE A 138 -5.63 -2.04 11.89
C ILE A 138 -5.89 -3.23 10.96
N ASN A 139 -5.66 -4.45 11.41
CA ASN A 139 -5.94 -5.65 10.62
C ASN A 139 -7.43 -5.73 10.24
N GLU A 140 -8.33 -5.51 11.20
CA GLU A 140 -9.78 -5.48 10.94
C GLU A 140 -10.16 -4.42 9.90
N LYS A 141 -9.61 -3.20 10.01
CA LYS A 141 -9.85 -2.14 9.01
C LYS A 141 -9.34 -2.53 7.64
N ILE A 142 -8.14 -3.10 7.54
CA ILE A 142 -7.55 -3.54 6.26
C ILE A 142 -8.42 -4.64 5.64
N ALA A 143 -8.81 -5.66 6.41
CA ALA A 143 -9.69 -6.73 5.95
C ALA A 143 -11.05 -6.17 5.47
N ALA A 144 -11.61 -5.19 6.18
CA ALA A 144 -12.85 -4.55 5.78
C ALA A 144 -12.72 -3.70 4.49
N ILE A 145 -11.58 -3.01 4.30
CA ILE A 145 -11.32 -2.21 3.08
C ILE A 145 -11.11 -3.13 1.87
N TYR A 146 -10.36 -4.21 2.05
CA TYR A 146 -9.92 -5.10 0.97
C TYR A 146 -10.61 -6.47 1.00
N ALA A 147 -11.85 -6.55 1.48
CA ALA A 147 -12.57 -7.81 1.67
C ALA A 147 -12.61 -8.69 0.40
N ARG A 148 -12.77 -8.06 -0.77
CA ARG A 148 -12.74 -8.77 -2.06
C ARG A 148 -11.37 -9.36 -2.39
N ASP A 149 -10.30 -8.67 -2.04
CA ASP A 149 -8.94 -9.15 -2.24
C ASP A 149 -8.65 -10.33 -1.30
N TYR A 150 -9.08 -10.26 -0.04
CA TYR A 150 -8.96 -11.38 0.92
C TYR A 150 -9.70 -12.63 0.40
N GLN A 151 -10.94 -12.47 -0.06
CA GLN A 151 -11.73 -13.56 -0.63
C GLN A 151 -11.12 -14.16 -1.91
N SER A 152 -10.61 -13.30 -2.81
CA SER A 152 -10.16 -13.74 -4.13
C SER A 152 -8.74 -14.30 -4.12
N PHE A 153 -7.88 -13.77 -3.25
CA PHE A 153 -6.45 -14.09 -3.23
C PHE A 153 -6.01 -14.92 -2.02
N GLY A 154 -6.90 -15.14 -1.04
CA GLY A 154 -6.58 -15.90 0.16
C GLY A 154 -5.65 -15.16 1.11
N PHE A 155 -5.69 -13.83 1.14
CA PHE A 155 -4.90 -13.05 2.10
C PHE A 155 -5.37 -13.29 3.53
N SER A 156 -4.43 -13.22 4.46
CA SER A 156 -4.66 -13.31 5.90
C SER A 156 -4.18 -12.05 6.60
N ASP A 157 -4.53 -11.92 7.88
CA ASP A 157 -4.00 -10.88 8.73
C ASP A 157 -2.47 -10.93 8.75
N TRP A 158 -1.87 -9.74 8.87
CA TRP A 158 -0.43 -9.64 8.90
C TRP A 158 0.13 -10.26 10.18
N ARG A 159 1.06 -11.22 10.02
CA ARG A 159 1.60 -12.11 11.09
C ARG A 159 0.58 -13.06 11.74
N ALA A 160 -0.50 -13.42 11.05
CA ALA A 160 -1.31 -14.59 11.40
C ALA A 160 -0.52 -15.91 11.30
#